data_AF-A0A9X8MH62-F1
#
_entry.id   AF-A0A9X8MH62-F1
#
_cell.length_a   1.000
_cell.length_b   1.000
_cell.length_c   1.000
_cell.angle_alpha   90.00
_cell.angle_beta   90.00
_cell.angle_gamma   90.00
#
_symmetry.space_group_name_H-M   'P 1'
#
loop_
_entity.id
_entity.type
_entity.pdbx_description
1 polymer ?
#
loop_
_entity_poly.entity_id
_entity_poly.type
_entity_poly.pdbx_seq_one_letter_code
_entity_poly.pdbx_strand_id
1 'polypeptide(L)'
;MKGTTPTASQKRYHDSLASHVGCIACRHDYDEFNGYVSIHHMDGRTKPDAHYLVLPLCAGHHQDGYGQPGMIAVHPYKARFESRYGKQIRLLAECVNRLAEQGIDVPPRVRELTGLHECAPT
;
A
#
# COMPACT_ATOMS: atom_id res chain seq x y z
N MET A 1 12.05 14.60 4.90
CA MET A 1 12.61 14.78 3.53
C MET A 1 11.56 15.42 2.63
N LYS A 2 11.95 16.43 1.82
CA LYS A 2 11.06 17.06 0.82
C LYS A 2 10.94 16.12 -0.40
N GLY A 3 9.74 15.63 -0.68
CA GLY A 3 9.43 14.81 -1.85
C GLY A 3 8.82 15.63 -2.98
N THR A 4 8.61 15.03 -4.14
CA THR A 4 7.77 15.63 -5.18
C THR A 4 6.32 15.66 -4.71
N THR A 5 5.54 16.62 -5.22
CA THR A 5 4.10 16.70 -4.94
C THR A 5 3.38 15.66 -5.80
N PRO A 6 2.52 14.80 -5.22
CA PRO A 6 1.72 13.87 -6.01
C PRO A 6 0.76 14.61 -6.93
N THR A 7 0.53 14.08 -8.13
CA THR A 7 -0.52 14.57 -9.03
C THR A 7 -1.91 14.32 -8.45
N ALA A 8 -2.93 14.96 -9.01
CA ALA A 8 -4.32 14.72 -8.59
C ALA A 8 -4.75 13.24 -8.77
N SER A 9 -4.27 12.56 -9.82
CA SER A 9 -4.54 11.13 -10.04
C SER A 9 -3.86 10.26 -8.97
N GLN A 10 -2.59 10.55 -8.64
CA GLN A 10 -1.87 9.84 -7.59
C GLN A 10 -2.52 10.04 -6.22
N LYS A 11 -2.99 11.26 -5.92
CA LYS A 11 -3.72 11.53 -4.69
C LYS A 11 -5.04 10.74 -4.61
N ARG A 12 -5.83 10.70 -5.68
CA ARG A 12 -7.07 9.89 -5.71
C ARG A 12 -6.79 8.40 -5.52
N TYR A 13 -5.69 7.90 -6.07
CA TYR A 13 -5.24 6.53 -5.83
C TYR A 13 -4.89 6.30 -4.35
N HIS A 14 -4.19 7.23 -3.69
CA HIS A 14 -3.92 7.16 -2.24
C HIS A 14 -5.20 7.17 -1.41
N ASP A 15 -6.13 8.06 -1.75
CA ASP A 15 -7.43 8.15 -1.08
C ASP A 15 -8.21 6.83 -1.24
N SER A 16 -8.11 6.18 -2.40
CA SER A 16 -8.75 4.87 -2.67
C SER A 16 -8.13 3.75 -1.84
N LEU A 17 -6.80 3.69 -1.75
CA LEU A 17 -6.10 2.74 -0.87
C LEU A 17 -6.54 2.88 0.59
N ALA A 18 -6.61 4.10 1.10
CA ALA A 18 -7.03 4.35 2.48
C ALA A 18 -8.50 3.95 2.72
N SER A 19 -9.39 4.26 1.77
CA SER A 19 -10.84 4.12 1.95
C SER A 19 -11.34 2.69 1.69
N HIS A 20 -10.68 1.93 0.81
CA HIS A 20 -11.18 0.63 0.34
C HIS A 20 -10.26 -0.54 0.70
N VAL A 21 -8.99 -0.30 1.00
CA VAL A 21 -8.04 -1.35 1.43
C VAL A 21 -7.77 -1.26 2.92
N GLY A 22 -7.47 -0.06 3.41
CA GLY A 22 -7.01 0.16 4.77
C GLY A 22 -5.60 -0.39 5.00
N CYS A 23 -5.19 -0.57 6.24
CA CYS A 23 -3.86 -1.10 6.55
C CYS A 23 -3.72 -2.53 6.02
N ILE A 24 -2.88 -2.72 5.00
CA ILE A 24 -2.71 -4.04 4.39
C ILE A 24 -2.15 -5.06 5.39
N ALA A 25 -1.32 -4.64 6.35
CA ALA A 25 -0.81 -5.54 7.39
C ALA A 25 -1.88 -5.89 8.44
N CYS A 26 -2.83 -4.99 8.76
CA CYS A 26 -3.97 -5.34 9.64
C CYS A 26 -4.86 -6.41 9.00
N ARG A 27 -5.01 -6.40 7.67
CA ARG A 27 -5.73 -7.47 6.96
C ARG A 27 -5.08 -8.83 7.17
N HIS A 28 -3.74 -8.89 7.26
CA HIS A 28 -3.00 -10.13 7.48
C HIS A 28 -2.97 -10.58 8.94
N ASP A 29 -2.88 -9.65 9.89
CA ASP A 29 -2.80 -9.99 11.32
C ASP A 29 -4.16 -10.27 11.95
N TYR A 30 -5.21 -9.57 11.51
CA TYR A 30 -6.50 -9.53 12.21
C TYR A 30 -7.70 -9.80 11.29
N ASP A 31 -7.50 -9.91 9.98
CA ASP A 31 -8.57 -9.94 8.96
C ASP A 31 -9.52 -8.71 9.02
N GLU A 32 -9.02 -7.59 9.55
CA GLU A 32 -9.82 -6.39 9.80
C GLU A 32 -9.47 -5.23 8.86
N PHE A 33 -10.51 -4.48 8.46
CA PHE A 33 -10.33 -3.19 7.80
C PHE A 33 -9.92 -2.13 8.81
N ASN A 34 -8.79 -1.47 8.57
CA ASN A 34 -8.38 -0.28 9.31
C ASN A 34 -8.07 0.87 8.34
N GLY A 35 -9.00 1.80 8.18
CA GLY A 35 -8.84 2.98 7.31
C GLY A 35 -7.95 4.09 7.88
N TYR A 36 -7.53 4.01 9.15
CA TYR A 36 -6.64 5.00 9.79
C TYR A 36 -5.19 4.75 9.41
N VAL A 37 -4.86 5.10 8.17
CA VAL A 37 -3.56 4.83 7.56
C VAL A 37 -2.80 6.10 7.17
N SER A 38 -1.49 5.95 7.04
CA SER A 38 -0.63 6.85 6.29
C SER A 38 -0.05 6.12 5.10
N ILE A 39 0.24 6.87 4.03
CA ILE A 39 0.84 6.32 2.83
C ILE A 39 2.35 6.11 3.07
N HIS A 40 2.75 4.85 3.06
CA HIS A 40 4.15 4.42 3.10
C HIS A 40 4.72 4.37 1.68
N HIS A 41 5.85 5.02 1.44
CA HIS A 41 6.58 4.98 0.16
C HIS A 41 7.65 3.90 0.18
N MET A 42 7.61 2.95 -0.76
CA MET A 42 8.52 1.79 -0.73
C MET A 42 9.98 2.13 -1.02
N ASP A 43 10.22 3.17 -1.82
CA ASP A 43 11.54 3.55 -2.34
C ASP A 43 11.70 5.07 -2.49
N GLY A 44 11.43 5.80 -1.39
CA GLY A 44 11.54 7.25 -1.35
C GLY A 44 10.42 7.98 -2.10
N ARG A 45 10.58 9.29 -2.28
CA ARG A 45 9.50 10.20 -2.74
C ARG A 45 9.84 11.02 -3.99
N THR A 46 10.87 10.65 -4.73
CA THR A 46 11.35 11.42 -5.90
C THR A 46 11.65 10.56 -7.13
N LYS A 47 11.76 9.23 -6.97
CA LYS A 47 11.97 8.31 -8.09
C LYS A 47 10.72 8.24 -8.98
N PRO A 48 10.87 7.81 -10.26
CA PRO A 48 9.72 7.48 -11.10
C PRO A 48 8.76 6.55 -10.36
N ASP A 49 7.46 6.78 -10.54
CA ASP A 49 6.38 5.99 -9.92
C ASP A 49 6.38 5.96 -8.38
N ALA A 50 7.16 6.80 -7.69
CA ALA A 50 7.23 6.80 -6.21
C ALA A 50 5.84 6.95 -5.56
N HIS A 51 4.97 7.79 -6.12
CA HIS A 51 3.61 7.97 -5.62
C HIS A 51 2.63 6.86 -6.05
N TYR A 52 3.05 5.89 -6.86
CA TYR A 52 2.27 4.68 -7.16
C TYR A 52 2.79 3.47 -6.38
N LEU A 53 4.10 3.42 -6.14
CA LEU A 53 4.78 2.40 -5.34
C LEU A 53 4.67 2.71 -3.83
N VAL A 54 3.46 2.56 -3.32
CA VAL A 54 3.11 2.86 -1.92
C VAL A 54 2.30 1.74 -1.26
N LEU A 55 2.24 1.73 0.07
CA LEU A 55 1.33 0.89 0.86
C LEU A 55 0.49 1.74 1.83
N PRO A 56 -0.81 1.44 2.01
CA PRO A 56 -1.58 1.97 3.12
C PRO A 56 -1.22 1.20 4.41
N LEU A 57 -0.63 1.89 5.40
CA LEU A 57 -0.25 1.28 6.69
C LEU A 57 -0.75 2.12 7.87
N CYS A 58 -1.28 1.46 8.90
CA CYS A 58 -1.63 2.11 10.17
C CYS A 58 -0.35 2.53 10.92
N ALA A 59 -0.48 3.37 11.95
CA ALA A 59 0.68 3.86 12.70
C ALA A 59 1.59 2.72 13.21
N GLY A 60 1.01 1.67 13.80
CA GLY A 60 1.76 0.55 14.37
C GLY A 60 2.44 -0.38 13.35
N HIS A 61 1.92 -0.49 12.12
CA HIS A 61 2.58 -1.23 11.04
C HIS A 61 3.49 -0.33 10.19
N HIS A 62 3.38 1.00 10.31
CA HIS A 62 4.20 1.95 9.58
C HIS A 62 5.48 2.33 10.34
N GLN A 63 5.38 2.67 11.62
CA GLN A 63 6.49 3.18 12.43
C GLN A 63 6.57 2.45 13.78
N ASP A 64 7.79 2.04 14.14
CA ASP A 64 8.07 1.43 15.43
C ASP A 64 7.69 2.37 16.59
N GLY A 65 7.23 1.79 17.70
CA GLY A 65 6.81 2.53 18.90
C GLY A 65 5.39 3.09 18.87
N TYR A 66 4.64 2.94 17.77
CA TYR A 66 3.23 3.37 17.67
C TYR A 66 2.21 2.22 17.68
N GLY A 67 2.69 0.98 17.68
CA GLY A 67 1.86 -0.23 17.66
C GLY A 67 1.72 -0.87 19.04
N GLN A 68 0.78 -1.80 19.16
CA GLN A 68 0.69 -2.68 20.32
C GLN A 68 1.83 -3.71 20.30
N PRO A 69 2.20 -4.28 21.47
CA PRO A 69 3.20 -5.35 21.53
C PRO A 69 2.90 -6.47 20.53
N GLY A 70 3.91 -6.87 19.76
CA GLY A 70 3.80 -7.92 18.74
C GLY A 70 3.56 -7.40 17.31
N MET A 71 3.11 -6.15 17.13
CA MET A 71 3.04 -5.53 15.80
C MET A 71 4.44 -5.34 15.21
N ILE A 72 4.59 -5.62 13.92
CA ILE A 72 5.84 -5.44 13.19
C ILE A 72 5.71 -4.24 12.27
N ALA A 73 6.40 -3.15 12.59
CA ALA A 73 6.46 -1.96 11.73
C ALA A 73 7.43 -2.15 10.56
N VAL A 74 7.12 -1.55 9.41
CA VAL A 74 8.05 -1.53 8.26
C VAL A 74 9.27 -0.63 8.53
N HIS A 75 9.10 0.43 9.31
CA HIS A 75 10.21 1.26 9.76
C HIS A 75 10.52 1.03 11.24
N PRO A 76 11.78 0.67 11.60
CA PRO A 76 12.93 0.43 10.71
C PRO A 76 13.00 -1.02 10.16
N TYR A 77 12.12 -1.92 10.60
CA TYR A 77 12.29 -3.37 10.43
C TYR A 77 11.78 -3.95 9.10
N LYS A 78 12.06 -3.30 7.96
CA LYS A 78 11.58 -3.71 6.63
C LYS A 78 11.78 -5.20 6.34
N ALA A 79 12.96 -5.75 6.63
CA ALA A 79 13.23 -7.17 6.38
C ALA A 79 12.32 -8.09 7.20
N ARG A 80 12.04 -7.75 8.46
CA ARG A 80 11.14 -8.50 9.35
C ARG A 80 9.69 -8.36 8.89
N PHE A 81 9.28 -7.15 8.51
CA PHE A 81 7.97 -6.86 7.93
C PHE A 81 7.73 -7.71 6.66
N GLU A 82 8.67 -7.68 5.72
CA GLU A 82 8.56 -8.45 4.47
C GLU A 82 8.63 -9.97 4.69
N SER A 83 9.32 -10.44 5.74
CA SER A 83 9.32 -11.84 6.13
C SER A 83 7.94 -12.30 6.64
N ARG A 84 7.25 -11.43 7.40
CA ARG A 84 5.95 -11.74 8.01
C ARG A 84 4.78 -11.65 7.02
N TYR A 85 4.74 -10.60 6.19
CA TYR A 85 3.60 -10.28 5.33
C TYR A 85 3.87 -10.49 3.83
N GLY A 86 5.14 -10.70 3.46
CA GLY A 86 5.57 -10.77 2.07
C GLY A 86 6.20 -9.48 1.57
N LYS A 87 6.84 -9.56 0.39
CA LYS A 87 7.49 -8.42 -0.26
C LYS A 87 6.50 -7.28 -0.50
N GLN A 88 6.91 -6.04 -0.29
CA GLN A 88 6.03 -4.88 -0.43
C GLN A 88 5.37 -4.77 -1.81
N ILE A 89 6.06 -5.17 -2.89
CA ILE A 89 5.46 -5.20 -4.23
C ILE A 89 4.30 -6.21 -4.34
N ARG A 90 4.36 -7.32 -3.61
CA ARG A 90 3.26 -8.30 -3.55
C ARG A 90 2.10 -7.76 -2.73
N LEU A 91 2.38 -7.07 -1.62
CA LEU A 91 1.36 -6.39 -0.83
C LEU A 91 0.67 -5.28 -1.64
N LEU A 92 1.40 -4.56 -2.49
CA LEU A 92 0.81 -3.59 -3.41
C LEU A 92 -0.08 -4.27 -4.45
N ALA A 93 0.38 -5.37 -5.07
CA ALA A 93 -0.46 -6.14 -5.98
C ALA A 93 -1.75 -6.63 -5.31
N GLU A 94 -1.68 -7.06 -4.05
CA GLU A 94 -2.86 -7.41 -3.25
C GLU A 94 -3.78 -6.21 -3.03
N CYS A 95 -3.23 -5.03 -2.67
CA CYS A 95 -4.03 -3.81 -2.56
C CYS A 95 -4.76 -3.49 -3.86
N VAL A 96 -4.08 -3.63 -5.00
CA VAL A 96 -4.66 -3.36 -6.32
C VAL A 96 -5.76 -4.37 -6.67
N ASN A 97 -5.55 -5.66 -6.39
CA ASN A 97 -6.58 -6.68 -6.58
C ASN A 97 -7.84 -6.36 -5.79
N ARG A 98 -7.69 -5.99 -4.51
CA ARG A 98 -8.83 -5.63 -3.66
C ARG A 98 -9.60 -4.41 -4.17
N LEU A 99 -8.91 -3.43 -4.75
CA LEU A 99 -9.57 -2.29 -5.41
C LEU A 99 -10.34 -2.74 -6.65
N ALA A 100 -9.71 -3.56 -7.50
CA ALA A 100 -10.31 -4.08 -8.72
C ALA A 100 -11.55 -4.96 -8.44
N GLU A 101 -11.48 -5.83 -7.43
CA GLU A 101 -12.60 -6.69 -6.97
C GLU A 101 -13.79 -5.87 -6.47
N GLN A 102 -13.54 -4.69 -5.90
CA GLN A 102 -14.57 -3.73 -5.48
C GLN A 102 -15.07 -2.83 -6.62
N GLY A 103 -14.58 -3.02 -7.86
CA GLY A 103 -14.90 -2.17 -9.00
C GLY A 103 -14.33 -0.76 -8.91
N ILE A 104 -13.34 -0.52 -8.03
CA ILE A 104 -12.68 0.77 -7.89
C ILE A 104 -11.63 0.89 -9.00
N ASP A 105 -11.62 2.05 -9.68
CA ASP A 105 -10.66 2.33 -10.73
C ASP A 105 -9.22 2.33 -10.18
N VAL A 106 -8.31 1.72 -10.94
CA VAL A 106 -6.89 1.64 -10.62
C VAL A 106 -6.13 2.19 -11.81
N PRO A 107 -5.24 3.19 -11.62
CA PRO A 107 -4.47 3.77 -12.70
C PRO A 107 -3.74 2.70 -13.52
N PRO A 108 -3.76 2.75 -14.87
CA PRO A 108 -3.14 1.74 -15.72
C PRO A 108 -1.67 1.46 -15.39
N ARG A 109 -0.91 2.51 -15.05
CA ARG A 109 0.50 2.38 -14.64
C ARG A 109 0.68 1.54 -13.38
N VAL A 110 -0.24 1.62 -12.42
CA VAL A 110 -0.20 0.80 -11.20
C VAL A 110 -0.45 -0.67 -11.52
N ARG A 111 -1.40 -0.94 -12.42
CA ARG A 111 -1.70 -2.30 -12.91
C ARG A 111 -0.46 -2.93 -13.58
N GLU A 112 0.19 -2.16 -14.46
CA GLU A 112 1.45 -2.57 -15.11
C GLU A 112 2.56 -2.87 -14.09
N LEU A 113 2.80 -1.96 -13.12
CA LEU A 113 3.83 -2.11 -12.09
C LEU A 113 3.60 -3.32 -11.18
N THR A 114 2.35 -3.76 -11.03
CA THR A 114 1.96 -4.89 -10.17
C THR A 114 1.78 -6.21 -10.94
N GLY A 115 1.99 -6.21 -12.26
CA GLY A 115 1.81 -7.39 -13.11
C GLY A 115 0.35 -7.80 -13.28
N LEU A 116 -0.59 -6.89 -13.03
CA LEU A 116 -2.01 -7.10 -13.29
C LEU A 116 -2.30 -6.65 -14.72
N HIS A 117 -2.38 -7.62 -15.62
CA HIS A 117 -2.87 -7.38 -16.97
C HIS A 117 -4.40 -7.43 -16.96
N GLU A 118 -5.06 -6.52 -17.68
CA GLU A 118 -6.50 -6.59 -17.89
C GLU A 118 -6.84 -8.00 -18.42
N CYS A 119 -7.70 -8.74 -17.72
CA CYS A 119 -8.43 -9.81 -18.39
C CYS A 119 -9.31 -9.10 -19.42
N ALA A 120 -8.94 -9.20 -20.70
CA ALA A 120 -9.77 -8.70 -21.78
C ALA A 120 -11.20 -9.23 -21.58
N PRO A 121 -12.24 -8.39 -21.71
CA PRO A 121 -13.61 -8.88 -21.65
C PRO A 121 -13.81 -9.92 -22.76
N THR A 122 -14.29 -11.11 -22.37
CA THR A 122 -14.71 -12.18 -23.28
C THR A 122 -15.87 -11.77 -24.15
#